data_AF-A0A520CC47-F1
#
_entry.id   AF-A0A520CC47-F1
#
_cell.length_a   1.000
_cell.length_b   1.000
_cell.length_c   1.000
_cell.angle_alpha   90.00
_cell.angle_beta   90.00
_cell.angle_gamma   90.00
#
_symmetry.space_group_name_H-M   'P 1'
#
loop_
_entity.id
_entity.type
_entity.pdbx_description
1 polymer ?
#
loop_
_entity_poly.entity_id
_entity_poly.type
_entity_poly.pdbx_seq_one_letter_code
_entity_poly.pdbx_strand_id
1 'polypeptide(L)'
;MSNSSKIIYTKTDEAPLLATYSFLPIVQAFTASAGIDVETRDISLAGRILSHFPEFLKDDQKIGDALTELGQLANTPEANIIKLPNISASIPQLKEAIAELQSQGFALPNFPEDAKTEEEKAIKAKYSKVLGSAVNPVLREGNSDRRAPKAVKNYAKANPHSMGAWSSDSKTKVVSMSEGDFYGSEKSVTVENDTQFKIEFVGADGAVTELK
;
A
#
# COMPACT_ATOMS: atom_id res chain seq x y z
N MET A 1 -19.60 -14.78 26.61
CA MET A 1 -18.26 -15.12 26.10
C MET A 1 -17.47 -13.83 26.06
N SER A 2 -16.32 -13.73 26.74
CA SER A 2 -15.52 -12.50 26.68
C SER A 2 -14.99 -12.35 25.25
N ASN A 3 -15.46 -11.32 24.53
CA ASN A 3 -14.81 -10.91 23.29
C ASN A 3 -13.40 -10.44 23.67
N SER A 4 -12.40 -11.29 23.45
CA SER A 4 -10.99 -10.89 23.53
C SER A 4 -10.78 -9.75 22.55
N SER A 5 -10.26 -8.61 23.03
CA SER A 5 -9.94 -7.48 22.15
C SER A 5 -8.69 -7.86 21.35
N LYS A 6 -8.75 -7.71 20.03
CA LYS A 6 -7.67 -8.12 19.13
C LYS A 6 -7.03 -6.91 18.46
N ILE A 7 -5.71 -6.88 18.43
CA ILE A 7 -4.91 -5.95 17.64
C ILE A 7 -4.33 -6.72 16.45
N ILE A 8 -4.48 -6.18 15.25
CA ILE A 8 -3.78 -6.67 14.07
C ILE A 8 -2.50 -5.86 13.87
N TYR A 9 -1.37 -6.55 13.89
CA TYR A 9 -0.04 -5.99 13.65
C TYR A 9 0.42 -6.35 12.24
N THR A 10 0.61 -5.37 11.37
CA THR A 10 1.00 -5.68 9.99
C THR A 10 2.44 -6.15 9.91
N LYS A 11 2.66 -7.33 9.31
CA LYS A 11 3.98 -7.78 8.88
C LYS A 11 4.23 -7.20 7.49
N THR A 12 5.29 -6.40 7.35
CA THR A 12 5.58 -5.63 6.14
C THR A 12 6.92 -6.02 5.54
N ASP A 13 7.74 -5.07 5.14
CA ASP A 13 8.94 -5.26 4.32
C ASP A 13 10.17 -4.64 5.01
N GLU A 14 11.37 -5.03 4.55
CA GLU A 14 12.65 -4.37 4.84
C GLU A 14 12.90 -4.08 6.34
N ALA A 15 13.29 -2.85 6.69
CA ALA A 15 13.65 -2.48 8.05
C ALA A 15 12.47 -2.61 9.05
N PRO A 16 11.24 -2.16 8.75
CA PRO A 16 10.08 -2.40 9.61
C PRO A 16 9.82 -3.90 9.89
N LEU A 17 10.03 -4.78 8.90
CA LEU A 17 9.89 -6.21 9.11
C LEU A 17 10.92 -6.74 10.11
N LEU A 18 12.20 -6.37 9.95
CA LEU A 18 13.26 -6.75 10.90
C LEU A 18 12.97 -6.25 12.32
N ALA A 19 12.52 -5.01 12.45
CA ALA A 19 12.13 -4.45 13.73
C ALA A 19 10.94 -5.21 14.35
N THR A 20 9.99 -5.65 13.53
CA THR A 20 8.83 -6.44 13.98
C THR A 20 9.24 -7.76 14.60
N TYR A 21 10.21 -8.49 14.01
CA TYR A 21 10.71 -9.74 14.59
C TYR A 21 11.27 -9.58 16.01
N SER A 22 11.85 -8.42 16.32
CA SER A 22 12.37 -8.11 17.66
C SER A 22 11.29 -7.58 18.60
N PHE A 23 10.46 -6.64 18.12
CA PHE A 23 9.56 -5.87 18.97
C PHE A 23 8.21 -6.53 19.22
N LEU A 24 7.67 -7.27 18.24
CA LEU A 24 6.34 -7.89 18.36
C LEU A 24 6.22 -8.87 19.55
N PRO A 25 7.20 -9.75 19.83
CA PRO A 25 7.13 -10.63 21.01
C PRO A 25 7.01 -9.85 22.33
N ILE A 26 7.66 -8.68 22.41
CA ILE A 26 7.58 -7.80 23.58
C ILE A 26 6.16 -7.23 23.69
N VAL A 27 5.61 -6.71 22.59
CA VAL A 27 4.23 -6.17 22.57
C VAL A 27 3.23 -7.25 23.03
N GLN A 28 3.32 -8.45 22.44
CA GLN A 28 2.46 -9.59 22.79
C GLN A 28 2.53 -9.96 24.28
N ALA A 29 3.74 -10.02 24.85
CA ALA A 29 3.93 -10.36 26.27
C ALA A 29 3.29 -9.32 27.21
N PHE A 30 3.40 -8.03 26.87
CA PHE A 30 2.81 -6.96 27.68
C PHE A 30 1.29 -6.92 27.56
N THR A 31 0.73 -7.06 26.35
CA THR A 31 -0.71 -6.98 26.11
C THR A 31 -1.48 -8.20 26.63
N ALA A 32 -0.83 -9.37 26.72
CA ALA A 32 -1.44 -10.59 27.26
C ALA A 32 -1.99 -10.40 28.68
N SER A 33 -1.31 -9.62 29.52
CA SER A 33 -1.76 -9.31 30.90
C SER A 33 -3.08 -8.53 30.95
N ALA A 34 -3.44 -7.85 29.86
CA ALA A 34 -4.70 -7.13 29.70
C ALA A 34 -5.77 -7.95 28.94
N GLY A 35 -5.48 -9.21 28.58
CA GLY A 35 -6.37 -10.04 27.78
C GLY A 35 -6.56 -9.51 26.35
N ILE A 36 -5.52 -8.91 25.78
CA ILE A 36 -5.50 -8.39 24.40
C ILE A 36 -4.61 -9.27 23.54
N ASP A 37 -5.22 -9.89 22.52
CA ASP A 37 -4.50 -10.71 21.54
C ASP A 37 -3.87 -9.82 20.46
N VAL A 38 -2.64 -10.14 20.04
CA VAL A 38 -1.96 -9.44 18.95
C VAL A 38 -1.62 -10.44 17.86
N GLU A 39 -2.33 -10.36 16.74
CA GLU A 39 -2.16 -11.23 15.58
C GLU A 39 -1.47 -10.50 14.44
N THR A 40 -0.74 -11.24 13.62
CA THR A 40 -0.14 -10.69 12.41
C THR A 40 -1.03 -10.87 11.19
N ARG A 41 -0.95 -9.92 10.26
CA ARG A 41 -1.38 -10.08 8.87
C ARG A 41 -0.25 -9.66 7.94
N ASP A 42 0.09 -10.52 6.99
CA ASP A 42 1.22 -10.33 6.08
C ASP A 42 0.79 -9.54 4.86
N ILE A 43 1.23 -8.28 4.79
CA ILE A 43 0.99 -7.37 3.65
C ILE A 43 2.31 -7.00 2.95
N SER A 44 3.36 -7.80 3.16
CA SER A 44 4.62 -7.66 2.43
C SER A 44 4.41 -7.75 0.92
N LEU A 45 5.35 -7.22 0.15
CA LEU A 45 5.35 -7.37 -1.30
C LEU A 45 5.28 -8.85 -1.71
N ALA A 46 6.11 -9.69 -1.10
CA ALA A 46 6.13 -11.13 -1.36
C ALA A 46 4.77 -11.79 -1.04
N GLY A 47 4.20 -11.50 0.13
CA GLY A 47 2.89 -12.04 0.52
C GLY A 47 1.78 -11.63 -0.45
N ARG A 48 1.73 -10.35 -0.83
CA ARG A 48 0.72 -9.86 -1.79
C ARG A 48 0.88 -10.49 -3.17
N ILE A 49 2.12 -10.69 -3.65
CA ILE A 49 2.36 -11.44 -4.90
C ILE A 49 1.77 -12.84 -4.78
N LEU A 50 2.18 -13.62 -3.77
CA LEU A 50 1.75 -15.02 -3.63
C LEU A 50 0.22 -15.16 -3.54
N SER A 51 -0.46 -14.27 -2.81
CA SER A 51 -1.91 -14.30 -2.65
C SER A 51 -2.71 -14.11 -3.95
N HIS A 52 -2.12 -13.48 -4.99
CA HIS A 52 -2.79 -13.26 -6.27
C HIS A 52 -2.52 -14.34 -7.34
N PHE A 53 -1.59 -15.26 -7.07
CA PHE A 53 -1.24 -16.34 -8.00
C PHE A 53 -1.38 -17.75 -7.39
N PRO A 54 -2.47 -18.05 -6.64
CA PRO A 54 -2.61 -19.35 -5.99
C PRO A 54 -2.60 -20.53 -6.98
N GLU A 55 -2.98 -20.31 -8.24
CA GLU A 55 -2.95 -21.32 -9.30
C GLU A 55 -1.53 -21.75 -9.72
N PHE A 56 -0.52 -20.94 -9.41
CA PHE A 56 0.89 -21.25 -9.68
C PHE A 56 1.60 -21.84 -8.46
N LEU A 57 0.89 -22.05 -7.35
CA LEU A 57 1.44 -22.49 -6.08
C LEU A 57 1.00 -23.91 -5.74
N LYS A 58 1.91 -24.67 -5.12
CA LYS A 58 1.57 -25.92 -4.45
C LYS A 58 0.68 -25.64 -3.23
N ASP A 59 -0.06 -26.64 -2.77
CA ASP A 59 -1.01 -26.45 -1.66
C ASP A 59 -0.35 -25.99 -0.35
N ASP A 60 0.90 -26.39 -0.11
CA ASP A 60 1.72 -25.96 1.04
C ASP A 60 2.37 -24.58 0.87
N GLN A 61 2.34 -24.02 -0.34
CA GLN A 61 2.88 -22.70 -0.67
C GLN A 61 1.80 -21.61 -0.68
N LYS A 62 0.52 -21.99 -0.76
CA LYS A 62 -0.61 -21.05 -0.81
C LYS A 62 -0.75 -20.30 0.50
N ILE A 63 -0.98 -19.00 0.39
CA ILE A 63 -1.32 -18.13 1.51
C ILE A 63 -2.59 -17.35 1.21
N GLY A 64 -3.29 -16.92 2.26
CA GLY A 64 -4.50 -16.10 2.12
C GLY A 64 -4.20 -14.67 1.65
N ASP A 65 -5.22 -14.02 1.10
CA ASP A 65 -5.17 -12.60 0.75
C ASP A 65 -5.45 -11.73 1.99
N ALA A 66 -4.40 -11.55 2.79
CA ALA A 66 -4.46 -10.79 4.03
C ALA A 66 -4.80 -9.30 3.80
N LEU A 67 -4.52 -8.73 2.62
CA LEU A 67 -4.87 -7.34 2.34
C LEU A 67 -6.37 -7.19 2.14
N THR A 68 -6.99 -8.11 1.40
CA THR A 68 -8.45 -8.16 1.26
C THR A 68 -9.14 -8.40 2.61
N GLU A 69 -8.64 -9.34 3.41
CA GLU A 69 -9.15 -9.56 4.78
C GLU A 69 -9.08 -8.29 5.65
N LEU A 70 -7.97 -7.57 5.59
CA LEU A 70 -7.79 -6.32 6.34
C LEU A 70 -8.71 -5.20 5.85
N GLY A 71 -8.97 -5.10 4.54
CA GLY A 71 -9.92 -4.14 3.99
C GLY A 71 -11.35 -4.40 4.45
N GLN A 72 -11.74 -5.68 4.52
CA GLN A 72 -13.03 -6.07 5.11
C GLN A 72 -13.08 -5.72 6.59
N LEU A 73 -12.02 -6.05 7.35
CA LEU A 73 -11.93 -5.72 8.77
C LEU A 73 -12.01 -4.21 9.00
N ALA A 74 -11.35 -3.38 8.19
CA ALA A 74 -11.36 -1.91 8.34
C ALA A 74 -12.75 -1.29 8.24
N ASN A 75 -13.71 -1.99 7.63
CA ASN A 75 -15.13 -1.60 7.54
C ASN A 75 -15.98 -2.09 8.72
N THR A 76 -15.37 -2.66 9.76
CA THR A 76 -16.06 -3.17 10.95
C THR A 76 -15.67 -2.38 12.21
N PRO A 77 -16.58 -2.24 13.19
CA PRO A 77 -16.26 -1.60 14.47
C PRO A 77 -15.13 -2.27 15.26
N GLU A 78 -14.87 -3.55 15.01
CA GLU A 78 -13.83 -4.34 15.68
C GLU A 78 -12.41 -4.05 15.16
N ALA A 79 -12.27 -3.23 14.11
CA ALA A 79 -10.99 -2.91 13.51
C ALA A 79 -10.03 -2.20 14.49
N ASN A 80 -8.93 -2.88 14.82
CA ASN A 80 -7.81 -2.29 15.54
C ASN A 80 -6.50 -2.72 14.86
N ILE A 81 -6.00 -1.86 13.96
CA ILE A 81 -4.90 -2.20 13.04
C ILE A 81 -3.71 -1.28 13.30
N ILE A 82 -2.58 -1.86 13.68
CA ILE A 82 -1.28 -1.19 13.73
C ILE A 82 -0.59 -1.41 12.39
N LYS A 83 -0.58 -0.36 11.56
CA LYS A 83 0.01 -0.35 10.22
C LYS A 83 1.44 0.21 10.24
N LEU A 84 2.40 -0.63 9.90
CA LEU A 84 3.82 -0.26 9.73
C LEU A 84 4.10 0.19 8.29
N PRO A 85 5.19 0.93 8.00
CA PRO A 85 5.60 1.22 6.62
C PRO A 85 5.80 -0.06 5.79
N ASN A 86 5.42 -0.02 4.52
CA ASN A 86 5.52 -1.13 3.56
C ASN A 86 5.98 -0.60 2.19
N ILE A 87 6.43 -1.50 1.31
CA ILE A 87 6.83 -1.17 -0.05
C ILE A 87 5.60 -0.84 -0.90
N SER A 88 5.60 0.35 -1.51
CA SER A 88 4.80 0.68 -2.68
C SER A 88 5.63 0.34 -3.93
N ALA A 89 5.45 -0.86 -4.47
CA ALA A 89 6.43 -1.45 -5.37
C ALA A 89 6.56 -0.70 -6.69
N SER A 90 7.79 -0.35 -7.04
CA SER A 90 8.18 -0.02 -8.41
C SER A 90 8.29 -1.30 -9.27
N ILE A 91 8.34 -1.15 -10.60
CA ILE A 91 8.53 -2.29 -11.51
C ILE A 91 9.84 -3.06 -11.21
N PRO A 92 11.01 -2.41 -10.97
CA PRO A 92 12.22 -3.12 -10.60
C PRO A 92 12.07 -3.95 -9.32
N GLN A 93 11.51 -3.36 -8.26
CA GLN A 93 11.29 -4.07 -6.98
C GLN A 93 10.32 -5.26 -7.15
N LEU A 94 9.28 -5.12 -7.98
CA LEU A 94 8.39 -6.22 -8.29
C LEU A 94 9.15 -7.38 -8.96
N LYS A 95 9.97 -7.07 -9.98
CA LYS A 95 10.75 -8.07 -10.71
C LYS A 95 11.76 -8.78 -9.81
N GLU A 96 12.42 -8.03 -8.92
CA GLU A 96 13.36 -8.59 -7.94
C GLU A 96 12.64 -9.54 -6.97
N ALA A 97 11.48 -9.14 -6.43
CA ALA A 97 10.69 -9.99 -5.55
C ALA A 97 10.20 -11.27 -6.25
N ILE A 98 9.77 -11.17 -7.51
CA ILE A 98 9.38 -12.33 -8.33
C ILE A 98 10.58 -13.27 -8.51
N ALA A 99 11.75 -12.74 -8.89
CA ALA A 99 12.96 -13.55 -9.08
C ALA A 99 13.42 -14.23 -7.78
N GLU A 100 13.35 -13.52 -6.65
CA GLU A 100 13.66 -14.10 -5.34
C GLU A 100 12.69 -15.24 -4.99
N LEU A 101 11.38 -15.05 -5.14
CA LEU A 101 10.38 -16.09 -4.92
C LEU A 101 10.59 -17.29 -5.86
N GLN A 102 10.87 -17.05 -7.14
CA GLN A 102 11.19 -18.12 -8.09
C GLN A 102 12.42 -18.92 -7.65
N SER A 103 13.47 -18.26 -7.15
CA SER A 103 14.66 -18.93 -6.60
C SER A 103 14.36 -19.81 -5.38
N GLN A 104 13.28 -19.49 -4.65
CA GLN A 104 12.78 -20.26 -3.51
C GLN A 104 11.78 -21.36 -3.91
N GLY A 105 11.51 -21.56 -5.21
CA GLY A 105 10.70 -22.65 -5.73
C GLY A 105 9.21 -22.33 -5.88
N PHE A 106 8.82 -21.05 -5.87
CA PHE A 106 7.47 -20.62 -6.25
C PHE A 106 7.39 -20.48 -7.79
N ALA A 107 6.49 -21.20 -8.44
CA ALA A 107 6.41 -21.25 -9.91
C ALA A 107 5.68 -20.04 -10.52
N LEU A 108 5.93 -18.84 -10.00
CA LEU A 108 5.29 -17.60 -10.40
C LEU A 108 5.65 -17.19 -11.82
N PRO A 109 4.71 -16.65 -12.61
CA PRO A 109 5.01 -16.11 -13.93
C PRO A 109 5.82 -14.81 -13.82
N ASN A 110 6.68 -14.54 -14.81
CA ASN A 110 7.38 -13.27 -14.92
C ASN A 110 6.41 -12.11 -15.19
N PHE A 111 6.78 -10.89 -14.82
CA PHE A 111 6.00 -9.68 -15.14
C PHE A 111 6.17 -9.30 -16.63
N PRO A 112 5.10 -9.33 -17.46
CA PRO A 112 5.18 -8.95 -18.87
C PRO A 112 5.03 -7.43 -19.01
N GLU A 113 6.12 -6.74 -19.35
CA GLU A 113 6.10 -5.28 -19.56
C GLU A 113 5.25 -4.91 -20.79
N ASP A 114 5.41 -5.64 -21.88
CA ASP A 114 4.64 -5.50 -23.13
C ASP A 114 3.80 -6.76 -23.36
N ALA A 115 2.58 -6.78 -22.81
CA ALA A 115 1.67 -7.92 -22.86
C ALA A 115 0.92 -7.98 -24.20
N LYS A 116 1.14 -9.04 -24.97
CA LYS A 116 0.59 -9.23 -26.33
C LYS A 116 -0.51 -10.28 -26.37
N THR A 117 -0.46 -11.26 -25.47
CA THR A 117 -1.45 -12.33 -25.37
C THR A 117 -2.45 -12.07 -24.25
N GLU A 118 -3.62 -12.71 -24.32
CA GLU A 118 -4.63 -12.61 -23.25
C GLU A 118 -4.11 -13.14 -21.90
N GLU A 119 -3.27 -14.17 -21.94
CA GLU A 119 -2.63 -14.71 -20.74
C GLU A 119 -1.65 -13.69 -20.11
N GLU A 120 -0.78 -13.07 -20.92
CA GLU A 120 0.12 -12.01 -20.44
C GLU A 120 -0.65 -10.81 -19.90
N LYS A 121 -1.77 -10.42 -20.55
CA LYS A 121 -2.64 -9.34 -20.06
C LYS A 121 -3.25 -9.69 -18.70
N ALA A 122 -3.71 -10.93 -18.51
CA ALA A 122 -4.24 -11.40 -17.24
C ALA A 122 -3.18 -11.40 -16.13
N ILE A 123 -1.96 -11.88 -16.43
CA ILE A 123 -0.82 -11.86 -15.50
C ILE A 123 -0.44 -10.41 -15.14
N LYS A 124 -0.33 -9.53 -16.14
CA LYS A 124 -0.05 -8.11 -15.94
C LYS A 124 -1.11 -7.46 -15.05
N ALA A 125 -2.38 -7.73 -15.30
CA ALA A 125 -3.50 -7.20 -14.53
C ALA A 125 -3.45 -7.64 -13.05
N LYS A 126 -3.08 -8.91 -12.77
CA LYS A 126 -2.87 -9.40 -11.41
C LYS A 126 -1.71 -8.67 -10.72
N TYR A 127 -0.56 -8.54 -11.37
CA TYR A 127 0.58 -7.80 -10.82
C TYR A 127 0.30 -6.30 -10.65
N SER A 128 -0.52 -5.70 -11.52
CA SER A 128 -0.94 -4.30 -11.38
C SER A 128 -1.70 -4.02 -10.08
N LYS A 129 -2.36 -5.02 -9.48
CA LYS A 129 -2.99 -4.89 -8.15
C LYS A 129 -1.97 -4.82 -7.02
N VAL A 130 -0.73 -5.27 -7.25
CA VAL A 130 0.37 -5.29 -6.27
C VAL A 130 1.26 -4.05 -6.40
N LEU A 131 1.35 -3.48 -7.61
CA LEU A 131 2.19 -2.33 -7.94
C LEU A 131 1.74 -1.04 -7.24
N GLY A 132 2.72 -0.17 -6.98
CA GLY A 132 2.47 1.14 -6.40
C GLY A 132 1.83 1.08 -5.03
N SER A 133 1.02 2.09 -4.71
CA SER A 133 0.36 2.20 -3.40
C SER A 133 -0.89 1.33 -3.32
N ALA A 134 -0.72 0.00 -3.36
CA ALA A 134 -1.84 -0.96 -3.28
C ALA A 134 -2.47 -1.06 -1.88
N VAL A 135 -1.68 -0.89 -0.82
CA VAL A 135 -2.15 -1.13 0.56
C VAL A 135 -2.96 0.03 1.14
N ASN A 136 -2.48 1.26 1.00
CA ASN A 136 -3.13 2.41 1.65
C ASN A 136 -4.58 2.65 1.20
N PRO A 137 -4.95 2.53 -0.09
CA PRO A 137 -6.33 2.70 -0.53
C PRO A 137 -7.31 1.68 0.09
N VAL A 138 -6.82 0.51 0.51
CA VAL A 138 -7.63 -0.55 1.12
C VAL A 138 -7.82 -0.33 2.63
N LEU A 139 -6.82 0.24 3.32
CA LEU A 139 -6.84 0.37 4.78
C LEU A 139 -7.32 1.74 5.28
N ARG A 140 -7.42 2.75 4.41
CA ARG A 140 -7.76 4.12 4.80
C ARG A 140 -9.25 4.41 4.61
N GLU A 141 -10.08 3.64 5.29
CA GLU A 141 -11.54 3.83 5.37
C GLU A 141 -11.90 4.96 6.36
N GLY A 142 -11.23 6.11 6.22
CA GLY A 142 -11.35 7.25 7.12
C GLY A 142 -10.39 8.39 6.79
N ASN A 143 -10.53 9.49 7.52
CA ASN A 143 -9.68 10.67 7.37
C ASN A 143 -8.38 10.56 8.20
N SER A 144 -7.47 11.51 8.01
CA SER A 144 -6.15 11.51 8.65
C SER A 144 -6.07 12.50 9.83
N ASP A 145 -5.82 12.01 11.06
CA ASP A 145 -5.24 12.81 12.17
C ASP A 145 -3.72 12.59 12.23
N ARG A 146 -2.93 13.59 11.82
CA ARG A 146 -1.46 13.51 11.81
C ARG A 146 -0.85 14.70 12.54
N ARG A 147 -0.11 14.42 13.62
CA ARG A 147 0.55 15.43 14.47
C ARG A 147 1.80 14.89 15.14
N ALA A 148 2.77 15.78 15.41
CA ALA A 148 3.94 15.43 16.20
C ALA A 148 3.56 15.27 17.68
N PRO A 149 3.88 14.14 18.35
CA PRO A 149 3.58 13.96 19.77
C PRO A 149 4.30 14.97 20.67
N LYS A 150 3.66 15.39 21.77
CA LYS A 150 4.23 16.39 22.72
C LYS A 150 5.60 15.97 23.26
N ALA A 151 5.77 14.68 23.60
CA ALA A 151 7.03 14.13 24.08
C ALA A 151 8.15 14.28 23.02
N VAL A 152 7.86 13.92 21.76
CA VAL A 152 8.80 14.08 20.63
C VAL A 152 9.14 15.55 20.40
N LYS A 153 8.15 16.46 20.46
CA LYS A 153 8.40 17.90 20.30
C LYS A 153 9.27 18.46 21.42
N ASN A 154 9.04 18.05 22.67
CA ASN A 154 9.87 18.47 23.80
C ASN A 154 11.29 17.92 23.69
N TYR A 155 11.45 16.65 23.28
CA TYR A 155 12.76 16.07 23.02
C TYR A 155 13.53 16.84 21.93
N ALA A 156 12.87 17.20 20.82
CA ALA A 156 13.48 17.97 19.75
C ALA A 156 13.86 19.41 20.16
N LYS A 157 13.17 20.00 21.17
CA LYS A 157 13.57 21.28 21.76
C LYS A 157 14.84 21.15 22.61
N ALA A 158 14.95 20.07 23.37
CA ALA A 158 16.12 19.79 24.22
C ALA A 158 17.33 19.28 23.41
N ASN A 159 17.08 18.62 22.29
CA ASN A 159 18.07 18.01 21.40
C ASN A 159 17.82 18.49 19.97
N PRO A 160 18.14 19.75 19.65
CA PRO A 160 17.92 20.30 18.32
C PRO A 160 18.75 19.53 17.29
N HIS A 161 18.10 19.09 16.20
CA HIS A 161 18.78 18.50 15.06
C HIS A 161 19.45 19.58 14.22
N SER A 162 20.42 19.18 13.40
CA SER A 162 21.12 20.10 12.49
C SER A 162 20.14 20.75 11.52
N MET A 163 20.18 22.08 11.45
CA MET A 163 19.44 22.88 10.48
C MET A 163 20.45 23.63 9.60
N GLY A 164 20.38 23.42 8.28
CA GLY A 164 21.25 24.13 7.34
C GLY A 164 20.97 25.64 7.37
N ALA A 165 22.03 26.45 7.37
CA ALA A 165 21.89 27.90 7.32
C ALA A 165 21.32 28.36 5.98
N TRP A 166 20.37 29.28 6.01
CA TRP A 166 19.80 29.88 4.82
C TRP A 166 20.52 31.19 4.48
N SER A 167 21.02 31.29 3.24
CA SER A 167 21.59 32.52 2.70
C SER A 167 20.52 33.37 2.01
N SER A 168 20.59 34.69 2.18
CA SER A 168 19.81 35.65 1.40
C SER A 168 20.10 35.60 -0.10
N ASP A 169 21.28 35.08 -0.47
CA ASP A 169 21.70 34.92 -1.87
C ASP A 169 21.28 33.56 -2.48
N SER A 170 20.43 32.80 -1.77
CA SER A 170 19.93 31.50 -2.26
C SER A 170 19.19 31.68 -3.59
N LYS A 171 19.65 30.97 -4.61
CA LYS A 171 19.02 30.94 -5.94
C LYS A 171 17.98 29.83 -6.09
N THR A 172 17.71 29.07 -5.03
CA THR A 172 16.72 27.99 -5.04
C THR A 172 15.33 28.57 -5.25
N LYS A 173 14.63 28.10 -6.29
CA LYS A 173 13.25 28.48 -6.59
C LYS A 173 12.46 27.25 -7.03
N VAL A 174 11.17 27.24 -6.71
CA VAL A 174 10.22 26.33 -7.32
C VAL A 174 9.83 26.90 -8.68
N VAL A 175 9.79 26.05 -9.70
CA VAL A 175 9.25 26.39 -11.02
C VAL A 175 8.15 25.38 -11.33
N SER A 176 6.96 25.87 -11.65
CA SER A 176 5.79 25.08 -12.03
C SER A 176 5.33 25.49 -13.43
N MET A 177 4.52 24.65 -14.07
CA MET A 177 3.84 25.00 -15.33
C MET A 177 2.94 26.22 -15.10
N SER A 178 2.86 27.12 -16.08
CA SER A 178 1.97 28.29 -16.05
C SER A 178 0.59 27.99 -16.64
N GLU A 179 0.50 26.96 -17.48
CA GLU A 179 -0.73 26.49 -18.13
C GLU A 179 -0.54 25.03 -18.61
N GLY A 180 -1.64 24.34 -18.93
CA GLY A 180 -1.60 23.00 -19.51
C GLY A 180 -1.35 21.85 -18.53
N ASP A 181 -1.33 22.12 -17.23
CA ASP A 181 -1.28 21.09 -16.18
C ASP A 181 -2.68 20.72 -15.68
N PHE A 182 -2.74 19.80 -14.71
CA PHE A 182 -4.00 19.38 -14.10
C PHE A 182 -4.72 20.56 -13.43
N TYR A 183 -4.01 21.47 -12.77
CA TYR A 183 -4.61 22.63 -12.10
C TYR A 183 -5.28 23.58 -13.08
N GLY A 184 -4.59 23.92 -14.18
CA GLY A 184 -5.12 24.84 -15.19
C GLY A 184 -6.26 24.26 -16.05
N SER A 185 -6.48 22.94 -16.02
CA SER A 185 -7.50 22.25 -16.83
C SER A 185 -8.59 21.55 -16.03
N GLU A 186 -8.57 21.65 -14.70
CA GLU A 186 -9.53 20.97 -13.83
C GLU A 186 -10.97 21.43 -14.12
N LYS A 187 -11.88 20.46 -14.23
CA LYS A 187 -13.32 20.67 -14.21
C LYS A 187 -13.92 19.75 -13.16
N SER A 188 -14.84 20.27 -12.35
CA SER A 188 -15.47 19.53 -11.26
C SER A 188 -16.97 19.75 -11.23
N VAL A 189 -17.71 18.72 -10.82
CA VAL A 189 -19.15 18.75 -10.63
C VAL A 189 -19.52 17.92 -9.41
N THR A 190 -20.52 18.36 -8.65
CA THR A 190 -21.13 17.57 -7.58
C THR A 190 -22.30 16.80 -8.16
N VAL A 191 -22.29 15.47 -8.02
CA VAL A 191 -23.36 14.60 -8.51
C VAL A 191 -24.45 14.47 -7.44
N GLU A 192 -25.69 14.82 -7.77
CA GLU A 192 -26.80 14.90 -6.80
C GLU A 192 -27.42 13.53 -6.46
N ASN A 193 -27.38 12.59 -7.40
CA ASN A 193 -28.05 11.28 -7.27
C ASN A 193 -27.11 10.16 -7.72
N ASP A 194 -27.33 8.94 -7.22
CA ASP A 194 -26.63 7.75 -7.65
C ASP A 194 -26.67 7.63 -9.19
N THR A 195 -25.49 7.61 -9.80
CA THR A 195 -25.33 7.72 -11.26
C THR A 195 -24.25 6.77 -11.74
N GLN A 196 -24.42 6.23 -12.95
CA GLN A 196 -23.37 5.51 -13.67
C GLN A 196 -22.78 6.41 -14.75
N PHE A 197 -21.47 6.31 -14.96
CA PHE A 197 -20.76 7.10 -15.97
C PHE A 197 -19.88 6.19 -16.84
N LYS A 198 -19.49 6.72 -17.99
CA LYS A 198 -18.46 6.17 -18.86
C LYS A 198 -17.46 7.28 -19.21
N ILE A 199 -16.20 6.93 -19.40
CA ILE A 199 -15.15 7.84 -19.87
C ILE A 199 -14.78 7.41 -21.28
N GLU A 200 -15.04 8.28 -22.26
CA GLU A 200 -14.82 7.99 -23.68
C GLU A 200 -13.82 8.97 -24.29
N PHE A 201 -12.93 8.42 -25.13
CA PHE A 201 -12.14 9.22 -26.05
C PHE A 201 -12.83 9.23 -27.41
N VAL A 202 -13.14 10.44 -27.91
CA VAL A 202 -13.68 10.66 -29.26
C VAL A 202 -12.57 11.17 -30.15
N GLY A 203 -12.16 10.36 -31.12
CA GLY A 203 -11.13 10.71 -32.10
C GLY A 203 -11.57 11.81 -33.06
N ALA A 204 -10.60 12.45 -33.71
CA ALA A 204 -10.88 13.48 -34.72
C ALA A 204 -11.64 12.94 -35.96
N ASP A 205 -11.59 11.63 -36.18
CA ASP A 205 -12.34 10.87 -37.19
C ASP A 205 -13.75 10.47 -36.72
N GLY A 206 -14.12 10.79 -35.47
CA GLY A 206 -15.37 10.41 -34.85
C GLY A 206 -15.39 9.01 -34.23
N ALA A 207 -14.28 8.26 -34.27
CA ALA A 207 -14.20 6.96 -33.62
C ALA A 207 -14.27 7.11 -32.09
N VAL A 208 -15.05 6.25 -31.43
CA VAL A 208 -15.24 6.29 -29.97
C VAL A 208 -14.54 5.09 -29.34
N THR A 209 -13.67 5.37 -28.36
CA THR A 209 -13.01 4.34 -27.55
C THR A 209 -13.39 4.54 -26.09
N GLU A 210 -14.00 3.53 -25.49
CA GLU A 210 -14.28 3.50 -24.04
C GLU A 210 -12.98 3.27 -23.27
N LEU A 211 -12.69 4.15 -22.31
CA LEU A 211 -11.51 4.09 -21.44
C LEU A 211 -11.85 3.50 -20.07
N LYS A 212 -13.08 3.75 -19.58
CA LYS A 212 -13.59 3.26 -18.29
C LYS A 212 -15.11 3.31 -18.22
#